data_AF-A0A3D4I2V5-F1
#
_entry.id   AF-A0A3D4I2V5-F1
#
_cell.length_a   1.000
_cell.length_b   1.000
_cell.length_c   1.000
_cell.angle_alpha   90.00
_cell.angle_beta   90.00
_cell.angle_gamma   90.00
#
_symmetry.space_group_name_H-M   'P 1'
#
loop_
_entity.id
_entity.type
_entity.pdbx_description
1 polymer ?
#
loop_
_entity_poly.entity_id
_entity_poly.type
_entity_poly.pdbx_seq_one_letter_code
_entity_poly.pdbx_strand_id
1 'polypeptide(L)' 'MMVEALGMIETRGLVASIEAADAMVKAADVQLIGNEKIGSGLVSVMVRGDVG' A
#
# COMPACT_ATOMS: atom_id res chain seq x y z
N MET A 1 -8.64 -15.74 14.91
CA MET A 1 -8.71 -14.64 13.93
C MET A 1 -7.62 -14.91 12.90
N MET A 2 -7.98 -14.97 11.62
CA MET A 2 -7.00 -15.15 10.55
C MET A 2 -6.35 -13.79 10.31
N VAL A 3 -5.02 -13.73 10.34
CA VAL A 3 -4.28 -12.50 10.08
C VAL A 3 -4.12 -12.39 8.57
N GLU A 4 -4.76 -11.40 7.96
CA GLU A 4 -4.61 -11.08 6.53
C GLU A 4 -3.15 -10.69 6.21
N ALA A 5 -2.70 -11.03 5.01
CA ALA A 5 -1.36 -10.69 4.52
C ALA A 5 -1.18 -9.18 4.41
N LEU A 6 0.04 -8.69 4.67
CA LEU A 6 0.40 -7.28 4.51
C LEU A 6 1.20 -7.09 3.22
N GLY A 7 0.69 -6.26 2.31
CA GLY A 7 1.45 -5.74 1.18
C GLY A 7 1.90 -4.31 1.43
N MET A 8 3.14 -3.97 1.05
CA MET A 8 3.68 -2.62 1.20
C MET A 8 4.49 -2.19 -0.02
N ILE A 9 4.35 -0.92 -0.42
CA ILE A 9 5.21 -0.27 -1.42
C ILE A 9 5.68 1.08 -0.87
N GLU A 10 6.99 1.34 -0.95
CA GLU A 10 7.57 2.64 -0.60
C GLU A 10 8.03 3.38 -1.86
N THR A 11 7.71 4.68 -1.92
CA THR A 11 8.00 5.53 -3.07
C THR A 11 8.62 6.86 -2.63
N ARG A 12 9.19 7.59 -3.59
CA ARG A 12 9.54 9.01 -3.40
C ARG A 12 8.38 9.89 -3.90
N GLY A 13 7.80 10.65 -2.99
CA GLY A 13 6.72 11.60 -3.25
C GLY A 13 5.33 10.98 -3.15
N LEU A 14 4.34 11.83 -2.82
CA LEU A 14 2.96 11.39 -2.61
C LEU A 14 2.29 10.88 -3.90
N VAL A 15 2.60 11.47 -5.05
CA VAL A 15 1.98 11.10 -6.34
C VAL A 15 2.28 9.65 -6.69
N ALA A 16 3.55 9.23 -6.60
CA ALA A 16 3.94 7.84 -6.86
C ALA A 16 3.30 6.86 -5.87
N SER A 17 3.17 7.24 -4.60
CA SER A 17 2.49 6.43 -3.58
C SER A 17 1.00 6.26 -3.88
N ILE A 18 0.32 7.29 -4.38
CA ILE A 18 -1.09 7.21 -4.78
C ILE A 18 -1.26 6.28 -5.98
N GLU A 19 -0.38 6.38 -7.00
CA GLU A 19 -0.43 5.49 -8.15
C GLU A 19 -0.16 4.02 -7.76
N ALA A 20 0.77 3.78 -6.83
CA ALA A 20 0.98 2.46 -6.28
C ALA A 20 -0.29 1.94 -5.58
N ALA A 21 -0.97 2.78 -4.79
CA ALA A 21 -2.22 2.43 -4.13
C ALA A 21 -3.32 2.04 -5.14
N ASP A 22 -3.53 2.87 -6.17
CA ASP A 22 -4.52 2.64 -7.23
C ASP A 22 -4.25 1.34 -7.98
N ALA A 23 -3.00 1.09 -8.34
CA ALA A 23 -2.59 -0.15 -9.00
C ALA A 23 -2.82 -1.38 -8.11
N MET A 24 -2.47 -1.32 -6.81
CA MET A 24 -2.66 -2.43 -5.87
C MET A 24 -4.12 -2.84 -5.74
N VAL A 25 -5.02 -1.88 -5.49
CA VAL A 25 -6.45 -2.17 -5.27
C VAL A 25 -7.20 -2.56 -6.55
N LYS A 26 -6.67 -2.22 -7.73
CA LYS A 26 -7.23 -2.66 -9.02
C LYS A 26 -6.72 -4.04 -9.44
N ALA A 27 -5.55 -4.46 -8.94
CA ALA A 27 -4.92 -5.71 -9.34
C ALA A 27 -5.42 -6.93 -8.55
N ALA A 28 -5.85 -6.74 -7.30
CA ALA A 28 -6.26 -7.82 -6.42
C ALA A 28 -7.36 -7.37 -5.45
N ASP A 29 -8.06 -8.35 -4.85
CA ASP A 29 -9.03 -8.10 -3.78
C ASP A 29 -8.28 -7.81 -2.46
N VAL A 30 -7.79 -6.58 -2.36
CA VAL A 30 -7.04 -6.09 -1.20
C VAL A 30 -7.60 -4.74 -0.76
N GLN A 31 -7.60 -4.50 0.54
CA GLN A 31 -8.03 -3.25 1.14
C GLN A 31 -6.82 -2.34 1.39
N LEU A 32 -6.89 -1.10 0.90
CA LEU A 32 -5.97 -0.04 1.31
C LEU A 32 -6.19 0.28 2.79
N ILE A 33 -5.16 0.07 3.62
CA ILE A 33 -5.23 0.32 5.06
C ILE A 33 -4.59 1.64 5.48
N GLY A 34 -3.78 2.26 4.63
CA GLY A 34 -3.24 3.60 4.87
C GLY A 34 -1.98 3.93 4.09
N ASN A 35 -1.47 5.14 4.31
CA ASN A 35 -0.13 5.56 3.90
C ASN A 35 0.61 6.21 5.08
N GLU A 36 1.92 6.05 5.10
CA GLU A 36 2.81 6.62 6.11
C GLU A 36 3.89 7.48 5.45
N LYS A 37 4.09 8.67 6.00
CA LYS A 37 5.11 9.62 5.53
C LYS A 37 6.28 9.58 6.51
N ILE A 38 7.32 8.83 6.15
CA ILE A 38 8.45 8.58 7.07
C ILE A 38 9.57 9.63 7.00
N GLY A 39 9.42 10.64 6.13
CA GLY A 39 10.39 11.74 5.96
C GLY A 39 11.24 11.62 4.69
N SER A 40 12.07 12.62 4.41
CA SER A 40 12.96 12.65 3.22
C SER A 40 12.25 12.44 1.86
N GLY A 41 10.97 12.81 1.81
CA GLY A 41 10.10 12.58 0.65
C GLY A 41 9.68 11.12 0.45
N LEU A 42 9.94 10.22 1.40
CA LEU A 42 9.50 8.83 1.34
C LEU A 42 8.07 8.68 1.85
N VAL A 43 7.29 7.92 1.11
CA VAL A 43 5.90 7.58 1.44
C VAL A 43 5.68 6.09 1.22
N SER A 44 5.28 5.41 2.28
CA SER A 44 4.87 4.00 2.27
C SER A 44 3.36 3.89 2.14
N VAL A 45 2.86 2.99 1.30
CA VAL A 45 1.45 2.61 1.20
C VAL A 45 1.28 1.14 1.55
N MET A 46 0.19 0.80 2.25
CA MET A 46 -0.06 -0.53 2.80
C MET A 46 -1.44 -1.05 2.43
N VAL A 47 -1.52 -2.34 2.09
CA VAL A 47 -2.78 -3.05 1.84
C VAL A 47 -2.88 -4.35 2.64
N ARG A 48 -4.10 -4.84 2.88
CA ARG A 48 -4.38 -6.15 3.49
C ARG A 48 -5.30 -6.98 2.61
N GLY A 49 -5.11 -8.30 2.62
CA GLY A 49 -5.98 -9.27 1.94
C GLY A 49 -5.46 -10.69 2.09
N ASP A 50 -6.07 -11.62 1.36
CA ASP A 50 -5.62 -13.00 1.32
C ASP A 50 -4.26 -13.15 0.59
N VAL A 51 -3.50 -14.18 0.94
CA VAL A 51 -2.26 -14.53 0.20
C VAL A 51 -2.66 -15.18 -1.12
N GLY A 52 -2.27 -14.56 -2.23
CA GLY A 52 -2.36 -15.13 -3.58
C GLY A 52 -1.13 -15.92 -3.98
#